data_AF-A0A8F9TUC6-F1
#
_entry.id   AF-A0A8F9TUC6-F1
#
_cell.length_a   1.000
_cell.length_b   1.000
_cell.length_c   1.000
_cell.angle_alpha   90.00
_cell.angle_beta   90.00
_cell.angle_gamma   90.00
#
_symmetry.space_group_name_H-M   'P 1'
#
loop_
_entity.id
_entity.type
_entity.pdbx_description
1 polymer ?
#
loop_
_entity_poly.entity_id
_entity_poly.type
_entity_poly.pdbx_seq_one_letter_code
_entity_poly.pdbx_strand_id
1 'polypeptide(L)'
;MICRRFGLLLLPLALFSGCQIAGELSPLFRPDPDLWQMRSVVRLAPAAAAVEVHTVPDLVPETNRYLRQGYFQVGSTRFFTAEVVPDSWLQTQARAAGADVVLANNEYMGEEHTMAVVAFTGVPIPIVRHKYRFSAAFLRKVDRLVLGVHVDDLSSDDRYNLQRTAGVKVVAVIDNTSAARAGLQPGDVLITAGDIHLVSAETLFEAEAQLAGQDVMLRLIREGEVLETNVRFEKL
;
A
#
# COMPACT_ATOMS: atom_id res chain seq x y z
N MET A 1 -19.28 -13.19 71.79
CA MET A 1 -18.22 -13.60 70.85
C MET A 1 -18.75 -13.45 69.44
N ILE A 2 -18.04 -12.67 68.64
CA ILE A 2 -18.39 -12.17 67.32
C ILE A 2 -18.04 -13.23 66.28
N CYS A 3 -18.97 -13.60 65.39
CA CYS A 3 -18.61 -14.25 64.12
C CYS A 3 -19.28 -13.46 62.99
N ARG A 4 -18.46 -12.64 62.32
CA ARG A 4 -18.86 -11.75 61.23
C ARG A 4 -19.04 -12.54 59.92
N ARG A 5 -20.17 -12.26 59.25
CA ARG A 5 -20.37 -12.11 57.80
C ARG A 5 -19.11 -12.29 56.93
N PHE A 6 -19.20 -13.12 55.89
CA PHE A 6 -18.86 -12.71 54.51
C PHE A 6 -19.53 -13.67 53.53
N GLY A 7 -20.56 -13.19 52.83
CA GLY A 7 -21.05 -13.84 51.62
C GLY A 7 -20.02 -13.60 50.52
N LEU A 8 -19.67 -14.65 49.79
CA LEU A 8 -18.97 -14.51 48.52
C LEU A 8 -19.82 -15.16 47.45
N LEU A 9 -20.39 -14.29 46.61
CA LEU A 9 -21.03 -14.62 45.35
C LEU A 9 -20.13 -15.52 44.51
N LEU A 10 -20.67 -16.62 44.02
CA LEU A 10 -20.16 -17.35 42.87
C LEU A 10 -20.25 -16.43 41.65
N LEU A 11 -19.16 -15.71 41.35
CA LEU A 11 -18.95 -15.08 40.05
C LEU A 11 -18.72 -16.19 39.02
N PRO A 12 -19.48 -16.23 37.91
CA PRO A 12 -19.19 -17.18 36.85
C PRO A 12 -17.81 -16.82 36.29
N LEU A 13 -16.93 -17.81 36.18
CA LEU A 13 -15.75 -17.71 35.33
C LEU A 13 -16.27 -17.47 33.90
N ALA A 14 -16.36 -16.20 33.53
CA ALA A 14 -16.32 -15.81 32.14
C ALA A 14 -14.95 -16.27 31.65
N LEU A 15 -14.95 -17.42 30.99
CA LEU A 15 -13.95 -17.74 29.99
C LEU A 15 -13.88 -16.51 29.08
N PHE A 16 -12.86 -15.68 29.28
CA PHE A 16 -12.32 -14.87 28.20
C PHE A 16 -11.70 -15.86 27.21
N SER A 17 -12.56 -16.64 26.54
CA SER A 17 -12.40 -16.96 25.15
C SER A 17 -12.32 -15.61 24.47
N GLY A 18 -11.09 -15.06 24.41
CA GLY A 18 -10.73 -14.04 23.46
C GLY A 18 -11.00 -14.63 22.09
N CYS A 19 -12.25 -14.50 21.67
CA CYS A 19 -12.69 -14.72 20.32
C CYS A 19 -11.77 -13.85 19.49
N GLN A 20 -10.87 -14.49 18.72
CA GLN A 20 -10.17 -13.80 17.65
C GLN A 20 -11.25 -13.16 16.80
N ILE A 21 -11.31 -11.83 16.86
CA ILE A 21 -12.15 -11.05 15.98
C ILE A 21 -11.55 -11.26 14.59
N ALA A 22 -12.16 -12.16 13.83
CA ALA A 22 -12.04 -12.17 12.38
C ALA A 22 -12.49 -10.79 11.89
N GLY A 23 -11.56 -9.96 11.44
CA GLY A 23 -11.89 -8.66 10.84
C GLY A 23 -10.87 -7.54 11.07
N GLU A 24 -9.98 -7.64 12.04
CA GLU A 24 -8.96 -6.62 12.24
C GLU A 24 -7.73 -6.95 11.37
N LEU A 25 -7.46 -6.10 10.38
CA LEU A 25 -6.14 -6.03 9.77
C LEU A 25 -5.12 -5.96 10.91
N SER A 26 -4.06 -6.75 10.81
CA SER A 26 -3.03 -6.78 11.85
C SER A 26 -2.56 -5.35 12.14
N PRO A 27 -2.15 -4.97 13.36
CA PRO A 27 -1.67 -3.61 13.68
C PRO A 27 -0.44 -3.17 12.85
N LEU A 28 0.04 -4.04 11.98
CA LEU A 28 1.18 -3.89 11.08
C LEU A 28 0.76 -3.58 9.64
N PHE A 29 -0.53 -3.70 9.28
CA PHE A 29 -1.05 -3.26 8.00
C PHE A 29 -1.16 -1.74 8.00
N ARG A 30 -0.64 -1.12 6.95
CA ARG A 30 -0.74 0.31 6.72
C ARG A 30 -1.57 0.50 5.46
N PRO A 31 -2.79 1.07 5.55
CA PRO A 31 -3.54 1.41 4.36
C PRO A 31 -2.76 2.44 3.56
N ASP A 32 -2.90 2.37 2.25
CA ASP A 32 -2.33 3.38 1.38
C ASP A 32 -3.13 4.69 1.54
N PRO A 33 -2.48 5.80 1.92
CA PRO A 33 -3.17 7.04 2.27
C PRO A 33 -3.93 7.64 1.09
N ASP A 34 -3.59 7.33 -0.15
CA ASP A 34 -4.19 8.05 -1.29
C ASP A 34 -5.51 7.42 -1.76
N LEU A 35 -5.81 6.19 -1.32
CA LEU A 35 -6.99 5.44 -1.76
C LEU A 35 -8.32 6.17 -1.56
N TRP A 36 -8.47 6.95 -0.49
CA TRP A 36 -9.72 7.66 -0.21
C TRP A 36 -9.92 8.84 -1.16
N GLN A 37 -8.83 9.49 -1.59
CA GLN A 37 -8.86 10.59 -2.58
C GLN A 37 -9.19 10.07 -3.98
N MET A 38 -8.76 8.86 -4.29
CA MET A 38 -8.92 8.26 -5.62
C MET A 38 -10.34 7.78 -5.95
N ARG A 39 -11.25 7.69 -4.96
CA ARG A 39 -12.57 7.05 -5.15
C ARG A 39 -13.45 7.75 -6.20
N SER A 40 -13.23 9.03 -6.45
CA SER A 40 -13.96 9.83 -7.46
C SER A 40 -13.40 9.68 -8.89
N VAL A 41 -12.18 9.16 -9.03
CA VAL A 41 -11.44 9.10 -10.31
C VAL A 41 -11.05 7.67 -10.71
N VAL A 42 -11.44 6.70 -9.90
CA VAL A 42 -11.19 5.28 -10.09
C VAL A 42 -12.47 4.48 -9.91
N ARG A 43 -12.73 3.54 -10.83
CA ARG A 43 -13.68 2.45 -10.62
C ARG A 43 -12.93 1.15 -10.40
N LEU A 44 -13.02 0.59 -9.19
CA LEU A 44 -12.43 -0.71 -8.89
C LEU A 44 -13.05 -1.82 -9.74
N ALA A 45 -12.23 -2.80 -10.15
CA ALA A 45 -12.73 -4.02 -10.75
C ALA A 45 -13.56 -4.82 -9.73
N PRO A 46 -14.46 -5.73 -10.18
CA PRO A 46 -15.08 -6.71 -9.31
C PRO A 46 -14.01 -7.47 -8.52
N ALA A 47 -14.30 -7.81 -7.27
CA ALA A 47 -13.35 -8.55 -6.44
C ALA A 47 -13.01 -9.90 -7.07
N ALA A 48 -11.71 -10.20 -7.13
CA ALA A 48 -11.25 -11.49 -7.60
C ALA A 48 -11.84 -12.60 -6.73
N ALA A 49 -12.21 -13.71 -7.38
CA ALA A 49 -12.76 -14.87 -6.68
C ALA A 49 -11.75 -15.50 -5.70
N ALA A 50 -10.47 -15.43 -6.03
CA ALA A 50 -9.36 -15.87 -5.19
C ALA A 50 -8.28 -14.79 -5.13
N VAL A 51 -7.70 -14.62 -3.95
CA VAL A 51 -6.50 -13.79 -3.76
C VAL A 51 -5.29 -14.57 -4.24
N GLU A 52 -4.50 -13.95 -5.12
CA GLU A 52 -3.21 -14.49 -5.53
C GLU A 52 -2.10 -13.98 -4.63
N VAL A 53 -1.24 -14.88 -4.15
CA VAL A 53 -0.07 -14.53 -3.35
C VAL A 53 1.19 -14.93 -4.12
N HIS A 54 2.08 -13.96 -4.34
CA HIS A 54 3.34 -14.17 -5.04
C HIS A 54 4.49 -13.80 -4.11
N THR A 55 5.38 -14.75 -3.82
CA THR A 55 6.62 -14.47 -3.10
C THR A 55 7.69 -14.07 -4.11
N VAL A 56 8.25 -12.87 -3.95
CA VAL A 56 9.18 -12.26 -4.89
C VAL A 56 10.46 -11.81 -4.18
N PRO A 57 11.64 -11.89 -4.83
CA PRO A 57 12.92 -11.52 -4.22
C PRO A 57 13.07 -10.02 -3.97
N ASP A 58 12.39 -9.18 -4.75
CA ASP A 58 12.31 -7.74 -4.55
C ASP A 58 10.89 -7.28 -4.86
N LEU A 59 10.30 -6.49 -3.94
CA LEU A 59 8.93 -6.01 -4.05
C LEU A 59 8.81 -4.82 -5.00
N VAL A 60 9.81 -3.93 -5.06
CA VAL A 60 9.69 -2.66 -5.79
C VAL A 60 9.48 -2.86 -7.30
N PRO A 61 10.37 -3.56 -8.02
CA PRO A 61 10.22 -3.73 -9.47
C PRO A 61 8.95 -4.52 -9.83
N GLU A 62 8.60 -5.52 -9.01
CA GLU A 62 7.38 -6.30 -9.21
C GLU A 62 6.12 -5.48 -8.95
N THR A 63 6.10 -4.66 -7.89
CA THR A 63 4.99 -3.74 -7.62
C THR A 63 4.80 -2.78 -8.79
N ASN A 64 5.88 -2.16 -9.27
CA ASN A 64 5.86 -1.26 -10.44
C ASN A 64 5.33 -1.96 -11.70
N ARG A 65 5.61 -3.25 -11.88
CA ARG A 65 5.04 -4.05 -12.98
C ARG A 65 3.51 -4.13 -12.86
N TYR A 66 2.98 -4.44 -11.68
CA TYR A 66 1.53 -4.48 -11.47
C TYR A 66 0.87 -3.10 -11.56
N LEU A 67 1.52 -2.04 -11.07
CA LEU A 67 1.01 -0.67 -11.19
C LEU A 67 0.75 -0.30 -12.66
N ARG A 68 1.69 -0.61 -13.56
CA ARG A 68 1.53 -0.41 -15.01
C ARG A 68 0.40 -1.27 -15.62
N GLN A 69 0.10 -2.41 -15.02
CA GLN A 69 -1.01 -3.28 -15.43
C GLN A 69 -2.38 -2.84 -14.89
N GLY A 70 -2.46 -1.68 -14.23
CA GLY A 70 -3.72 -1.13 -13.71
C GLY A 70 -4.10 -1.64 -12.33
N TYR A 71 -3.12 -2.06 -11.53
CA TYR A 71 -3.32 -2.33 -10.11
C TYR A 71 -2.95 -1.11 -9.27
N PHE A 72 -3.63 -0.94 -8.14
CA PHE A 72 -3.34 0.06 -7.13
C PHE A 72 -2.93 -0.62 -5.84
N GLN A 73 -1.95 -0.04 -5.15
CA GLN A 73 -1.59 -0.50 -3.83
C GLN A 73 -2.64 -0.05 -2.82
N VAL A 74 -3.32 -0.99 -2.19
CA VAL A 74 -4.32 -0.72 -1.14
C VAL A 74 -3.71 -0.70 0.25
N GLY A 75 -2.48 -1.16 0.37
CA GLY A 75 -1.70 -1.03 1.58
C GLY A 75 -0.43 -1.86 1.54
N SER A 76 0.31 -1.77 2.63
CA SER A 76 1.55 -2.49 2.79
C SER A 76 1.71 -2.98 4.24
N THR A 77 2.58 -3.95 4.43
CA THR A 77 3.04 -4.34 5.76
C THR A 77 4.53 -4.56 5.76
N ARG A 78 5.18 -4.26 6.88
CA ARG A 78 6.60 -4.51 7.10
C ARG A 78 6.88 -4.75 8.58
N PHE A 79 7.49 -5.87 8.91
CA PHE A 79 7.85 -6.21 10.29
C PHE A 79 8.99 -7.25 10.34
N PHE A 80 9.55 -7.46 11.53
CA PHE A 80 10.52 -8.53 11.77
C PHE A 80 9.82 -9.74 12.38
N THR A 81 10.21 -10.94 11.96
CA THR A 81 9.66 -12.20 12.46
C THR A 81 10.75 -13.25 12.59
N ALA A 82 10.55 -14.22 13.48
CA ALA A 82 11.46 -15.35 13.66
C ALA A 82 11.21 -16.48 12.65
N GLU A 83 10.05 -16.46 12.00
CA GLU A 83 9.58 -17.50 11.10
C GLU A 83 9.07 -16.89 9.79
N VAL A 84 9.13 -17.68 8.72
CA VAL A 84 8.58 -17.33 7.40
C VAL A 84 7.06 -17.18 7.52
N VAL A 85 6.53 -16.08 6.98
CA VAL A 85 5.08 -15.82 7.01
C VAL A 85 4.37 -16.75 5.99
N PRO A 86 3.33 -17.50 6.40
CA PRO A 86 2.61 -18.41 5.50
C PRO A 86 1.61 -17.68 4.59
N ASP A 87 1.42 -18.20 3.38
CA ASP A 87 0.49 -17.64 2.39
C ASP A 87 -0.96 -17.53 2.88
N SER A 88 -1.40 -18.46 3.74
CA SER A 88 -2.76 -18.46 4.31
C SER A 88 -3.04 -17.21 5.15
N TRP A 89 -2.03 -16.71 5.87
CA TRP A 89 -2.12 -15.47 6.60
C TRP A 89 -2.25 -14.28 5.65
N LEU A 90 -1.46 -14.27 4.56
CA LEU A 90 -1.49 -13.23 3.53
C LEU A 90 -2.84 -13.17 2.80
N GLN A 91 -3.41 -14.32 2.46
CA GLN A 91 -4.74 -14.41 1.86
C GLN A 91 -5.81 -13.81 2.78
N THR A 92 -5.71 -14.05 4.09
CA THR A 92 -6.66 -13.50 5.07
C THR A 92 -6.55 -11.98 5.14
N GLN A 93 -5.33 -11.45 5.23
CA GLN A 93 -5.10 -9.99 5.26
C GLN A 93 -5.54 -9.32 3.96
N ALA A 94 -5.26 -9.93 2.81
CA ALA A 94 -5.67 -9.42 1.51
C ALA A 94 -7.18 -9.34 1.35
N ARG A 95 -7.92 -10.38 1.76
CA ARG A 95 -9.40 -10.33 1.75
C ARG A 95 -9.92 -9.20 2.62
N ALA A 96 -9.34 -8.98 3.79
CA ALA A 96 -9.72 -7.87 4.68
C ALA A 96 -9.39 -6.49 4.07
N ALA A 97 -8.25 -6.36 3.38
CA ALA A 97 -7.86 -5.15 2.66
C ALA A 97 -8.60 -4.96 1.31
N GLY A 98 -9.37 -5.96 0.86
CA GLY A 98 -9.98 -5.97 -0.47
C GLY A 98 -9.00 -6.19 -1.61
N ALA A 99 -7.77 -6.62 -1.35
CA ALA A 99 -6.76 -6.86 -2.37
C ALA A 99 -7.04 -8.12 -3.20
N ASP A 100 -6.70 -8.08 -4.49
CA ASP A 100 -6.77 -9.21 -5.42
C ASP A 100 -5.42 -9.95 -5.49
N VAL A 101 -4.32 -9.21 -5.35
CA VAL A 101 -2.95 -9.72 -5.45
C VAL A 101 -2.14 -9.28 -4.23
N VAL A 102 -1.30 -10.16 -3.71
CA VAL A 102 -0.29 -9.86 -2.69
C VAL A 102 1.09 -10.18 -3.24
N LEU A 103 1.99 -9.21 -3.15
CA LEU A 103 3.42 -9.44 -3.35
C LEU A 103 4.07 -9.51 -1.99
N ALA A 104 4.79 -10.57 -1.69
CA ALA A 104 5.41 -10.81 -0.39
C ALA A 104 6.90 -11.10 -0.53
N ASN A 105 7.67 -10.73 0.48
CA ASN A 105 9.09 -11.00 0.58
C ASN A 105 9.45 -11.35 2.02
N ASN A 106 10.20 -12.44 2.18
CA ASN A 106 10.78 -12.88 3.44
C ASN A 106 12.31 -12.74 3.35
N GLU A 107 12.83 -11.55 3.63
CA GLU A 107 14.27 -11.29 3.57
C GLU A 107 14.94 -11.87 4.82
N TYR A 108 15.94 -12.73 4.64
CA TYR A 108 16.71 -13.28 5.75
C TYR A 108 17.70 -12.24 6.30
N MET A 109 17.62 -11.96 7.59
CA MET A 109 18.42 -10.93 8.28
C MET A 109 19.53 -11.52 9.16
N GLY A 110 19.65 -12.85 9.22
CA GLY A 110 20.66 -13.56 10.03
C GLY A 110 20.08 -14.30 11.24
N GLU A 111 20.98 -14.66 12.17
CA GLU A 111 20.65 -15.43 13.37
C GLU A 111 20.96 -14.62 14.63
N GLU A 112 20.14 -14.82 15.65
CA GLU A 112 20.37 -14.33 17.01
C GLU A 112 20.65 -15.52 17.94
N HIS A 113 21.79 -15.48 18.62
CA HIS A 113 22.21 -16.51 19.56
C HIS A 113 21.98 -16.02 20.99
N THR A 114 21.17 -16.77 21.75
CA THR A 114 20.89 -16.49 23.16
C THR A 114 21.05 -17.74 24.00
N MET A 115 21.41 -17.62 25.28
CA MET A 115 21.49 -18.76 26.19
C MET A 115 20.20 -18.86 27.01
N ALA A 116 19.58 -20.04 27.07
CA ALA A 116 18.55 -20.34 28.05
C ALA A 116 19.10 -21.28 29.12
N VAL A 117 18.64 -21.13 30.35
CA VAL A 117 19.03 -22.01 31.46
C VAL A 117 17.89 -22.98 31.72
N VAL A 118 18.18 -24.28 31.68
CA VAL A 118 17.19 -25.32 31.99
C VAL A 118 16.89 -25.26 33.48
N ALA A 119 15.64 -24.89 33.84
CA ALA A 119 15.25 -24.55 35.21
C ALA A 119 15.58 -25.62 36.27
N PHE A 120 15.54 -26.90 35.90
CA PHE A 120 15.77 -28.01 36.84
C PHE A 120 17.22 -28.47 36.93
N THR A 121 18.04 -28.24 35.89
CA THR A 121 19.42 -28.75 35.84
C THR A 121 20.46 -27.63 35.93
N GLY A 122 20.07 -26.37 35.74
CA GLY A 122 20.99 -25.24 35.66
C GLY A 122 21.89 -25.25 34.42
N VAL A 123 21.68 -26.22 33.50
CA VAL A 123 22.50 -26.35 32.29
C VAL A 123 22.13 -25.24 31.30
N PRO A 124 23.11 -24.43 30.85
CA PRO A 124 22.87 -23.45 29.81
C PRO A 124 22.82 -24.13 28.44
N ILE A 125 21.75 -23.89 27.69
CA ILE A 125 21.55 -24.38 26.32
C ILE A 125 21.53 -23.20 25.34
N PRO A 126 22.24 -23.29 24.20
CA PRO A 126 22.15 -22.26 23.17
C PRO A 126 20.81 -22.34 22.45
N ILE A 127 20.18 -21.19 22.26
CA ILE A 127 19.00 -20.98 21.42
C ILE A 127 19.43 -20.13 20.23
N VAL A 128 19.19 -20.65 19.04
CA VAL A 128 19.36 -19.93 17.79
C VAL A 128 17.98 -19.50 17.31
N ARG A 129 17.81 -18.20 17.05
CA ARG A 129 16.61 -17.63 16.44
C ARG A 129 16.96 -17.07 15.08
N HIS A 130 16.35 -17.58 14.03
CA HIS A 130 16.40 -16.93 12.73
C HIS A 130 15.66 -15.59 12.79
N LYS A 131 16.12 -14.62 12.00
CA LYS A 131 15.49 -13.31 11.89
C LYS A 131 15.18 -13.04 10.44
N TYR A 132 13.94 -12.68 10.16
CA TYR A 132 13.49 -12.28 8.84
C TYR A 132 12.91 -10.87 8.90
N ARG A 133 13.12 -10.09 7.85
CA ARG A 133 12.34 -8.89 7.56
C ARG A 133 11.26 -9.29 6.57
N PHE A 134 10.03 -9.35 7.07
CA PHE A 134 8.88 -9.56 6.22
C PHE A 134 8.39 -8.24 5.65
N SER A 135 8.07 -8.21 4.36
CA SER A 135 7.37 -7.11 3.71
C SER A 135 6.32 -7.66 2.75
N ALA A 136 5.17 -7.00 2.65
CA ALA A 136 4.20 -7.28 1.61
C ALA A 136 3.50 -6.02 1.10
N ALA A 137 3.15 -6.03 -0.19
CA ALA A 137 2.33 -5.04 -0.86
C ALA A 137 1.00 -5.70 -1.26
N PHE A 138 -0.11 -5.03 -0.94
CA PHE A 138 -1.46 -5.48 -1.22
C PHE A 138 -2.01 -4.69 -2.39
N LEU A 139 -2.43 -5.36 -3.45
CA LEU A 139 -2.75 -4.77 -4.73
C LEU A 139 -4.19 -5.08 -5.15
N ARG A 140 -4.88 -4.06 -5.68
CA ARG A 140 -6.26 -4.12 -6.15
C ARG A 140 -6.33 -3.75 -7.63
N LYS A 141 -7.05 -4.54 -8.43
CA LYS A 141 -7.24 -4.20 -9.85
C LYS A 141 -8.29 -3.11 -10.03
N VAL A 142 -8.02 -2.21 -10.97
CA VAL A 142 -8.95 -1.17 -11.40
C VAL A 142 -9.55 -1.51 -12.76
N ASP A 143 -10.82 -1.17 -12.95
CA ASP A 143 -11.58 -1.35 -14.19
C ASP A 143 -11.53 -0.10 -15.06
N ARG A 144 -11.71 1.09 -14.47
CA ARG A 144 -11.68 2.37 -15.19
C ARG A 144 -10.95 3.45 -14.42
N LEU A 145 -10.28 4.31 -15.20
CA LEU A 145 -9.40 5.39 -14.78
C LEU A 145 -9.70 6.61 -15.63
N VAL A 146 -9.62 7.81 -15.04
CA VAL A 146 -9.76 9.06 -15.80
C VAL A 146 -8.52 9.34 -16.66
N LEU A 147 -7.33 9.41 -16.05
CA LEU A 147 -6.08 9.70 -16.77
C LEU A 147 -5.22 8.45 -16.99
N GLY A 148 -5.05 7.64 -15.94
CA GLY A 148 -4.27 6.40 -15.97
C GLY A 148 -2.81 6.54 -15.53
N VAL A 149 -2.57 7.30 -14.47
CA VAL A 149 -1.25 7.47 -13.85
C VAL A 149 -1.28 7.09 -12.37
N HIS A 150 -0.13 6.64 -11.86
CA HIS A 150 0.17 6.65 -10.44
C HIS A 150 1.06 7.85 -10.15
N VAL A 151 0.75 8.57 -9.09
CA VAL A 151 1.41 9.84 -8.78
C VAL A 151 1.79 9.93 -7.31
N ASP A 152 2.82 10.72 -7.04
CA ASP A 152 3.24 11.15 -5.72
C ASP A 152 3.35 12.68 -5.67
N ASP A 153 3.23 13.23 -4.46
CA ASP A 153 3.69 14.58 -4.18
C ASP A 153 5.19 14.74 -4.42
N LEU A 154 5.63 15.97 -4.72
CA LEU A 154 7.06 16.26 -4.82
C LEU A 154 7.76 16.06 -3.48
N SER A 155 8.78 15.19 -3.49
CA SER A 155 9.69 15.01 -2.37
C SER A 155 10.57 16.24 -2.15
N SER A 156 11.25 16.32 -0.99
CA SER A 156 12.20 17.39 -0.71
C SER A 156 13.30 17.50 -1.78
N ASP A 157 13.79 16.38 -2.28
CA ASP A 157 14.83 16.33 -3.31
C ASP A 157 14.29 16.80 -4.66
N ASP A 158 13.08 16.37 -5.04
CA ASP A 158 12.43 16.84 -6.27
C ASP A 158 12.27 18.36 -6.24
N ARG A 159 11.81 18.90 -5.10
CA ARG A 159 11.60 20.35 -4.91
C ARG A 159 12.91 21.13 -5.03
N TYR A 160 13.98 20.60 -4.44
CA TYR A 160 15.30 21.20 -4.51
C TYR A 160 15.85 21.19 -5.94
N ASN A 161 15.81 20.05 -6.62
CA ASN A 161 16.37 19.87 -7.97
C ASN A 161 15.62 20.68 -9.02
N LEU A 162 14.29 20.75 -8.91
CA LEU A 162 13.45 21.49 -9.84
C LEU A 162 13.33 22.98 -9.48
N GLN A 163 13.80 23.37 -8.30
CA GLN A 163 13.57 24.70 -7.70
C GLN A 163 12.08 25.08 -7.69
N ARG A 164 11.22 24.12 -7.33
CA ARG A 164 9.76 24.29 -7.28
C ARG A 164 9.18 23.69 -6.02
N THR A 165 8.16 24.32 -5.47
CA THR A 165 7.45 23.83 -4.27
C THR A 165 6.16 23.09 -4.59
N ALA A 166 5.76 23.06 -5.87
CA ALA A 166 4.46 22.59 -6.32
C ALA A 166 4.58 21.80 -7.64
N GLY A 167 3.76 20.77 -7.76
CA GLY A 167 3.69 19.85 -8.88
C GLY A 167 3.33 18.45 -8.42
N VAL A 168 3.07 17.56 -9.36
CA VAL A 168 2.69 16.16 -9.10
C VAL A 168 3.59 15.25 -9.92
N LYS A 169 4.33 14.36 -9.25
CA LYS A 169 5.29 13.47 -9.91
C LYS A 169 4.60 12.20 -10.37
N VAL A 170 4.77 11.85 -11.63
CA VAL A 170 4.31 10.58 -12.20
C VAL A 170 5.28 9.48 -11.77
N VAL A 171 4.77 8.49 -11.04
CA VAL A 171 5.54 7.33 -10.56
C VAL A 171 5.42 6.16 -11.54
N ALA A 172 4.23 5.96 -12.09
CA ALA A 172 3.98 4.96 -13.12
C ALA A 172 2.88 5.41 -14.07
N VAL A 173 2.95 4.93 -15.31
CA VAL A 173 1.92 5.16 -16.33
C VAL A 173 1.28 3.82 -16.65
N ILE A 174 -0.05 3.77 -16.61
CA ILE A 174 -0.80 2.54 -16.80
C ILE A 174 -0.94 2.25 -18.29
N ASP A 175 -0.63 1.03 -18.72
CA ASP A 175 -0.66 0.64 -20.11
C ASP A 175 -2.09 0.79 -20.69
N ASN A 176 -2.18 1.13 -21.97
CA ASN A 176 -3.45 1.30 -22.71
C ASN A 176 -4.39 2.39 -22.15
N THR A 177 -3.88 3.35 -21.38
CA THR A 177 -4.66 4.49 -20.88
C THR A 177 -4.46 5.76 -21.72
N SER A 178 -5.20 6.82 -21.40
CA SER A 178 -5.01 8.14 -22.02
C SER A 178 -3.64 8.72 -21.75
N ALA A 179 -3.14 8.61 -20.53
CA ALA A 179 -1.79 9.01 -20.16
C ALA A 179 -0.71 8.33 -21.01
N ALA A 180 -0.82 7.01 -21.20
CA ALA A 180 0.11 6.25 -22.04
C ALA A 180 0.05 6.71 -23.51
N ARG A 181 -1.16 6.89 -24.05
CA ARG A 181 -1.37 7.38 -25.44
C ARG A 181 -0.83 8.80 -25.64
N ALA A 182 -0.88 9.63 -24.60
CA ALA A 182 -0.34 10.99 -24.61
C ALA A 182 1.18 11.07 -24.41
N GLY A 183 1.84 9.92 -24.18
CA GLY A 183 3.29 9.86 -24.03
C GLY A 183 3.79 10.38 -22.68
N LEU A 184 2.96 10.35 -21.63
CA LEU A 184 3.42 10.56 -20.26
C LEU A 184 4.39 9.45 -19.86
N GLN A 185 5.34 9.78 -18.97
CA GLN A 185 6.41 8.88 -18.54
C GLN A 185 6.63 8.96 -17.03
N PRO A 186 7.09 7.88 -16.38
CA PRO A 186 7.61 7.95 -15.02
C PRO A 186 8.71 9.01 -14.92
N GLY A 187 8.65 9.84 -13.88
CA GLY A 187 9.55 10.97 -13.66
C GLY A 187 9.03 12.31 -14.21
N ASP A 188 7.96 12.32 -15.00
CA ASP A 188 7.28 13.56 -15.38
C ASP A 188 6.74 14.27 -14.14
N VAL A 189 6.85 15.59 -14.10
CA VAL A 189 6.23 16.42 -13.06
C VAL A 189 5.15 17.28 -13.70
N LEU A 190 3.89 16.93 -13.44
CA LEU A 190 2.73 17.69 -13.91
C LEU A 190 2.61 18.99 -13.10
N ILE A 191 2.44 20.11 -13.82
CA ILE A 191 2.32 21.46 -13.23
C ILE A 191 0.88 21.96 -13.36
N THR A 192 0.26 21.79 -14.53
CA THR A 192 -1.12 22.23 -14.76
C THR A 192 -1.91 21.21 -15.55
N ALA A 193 -3.22 21.20 -15.32
CA ALA A 193 -4.21 20.51 -16.13
C ALA A 193 -5.26 21.52 -16.60
N GLY A 194 -5.13 21.99 -17.84
CA GLY A 194 -5.87 23.16 -18.32
C GLY A 194 -5.52 24.39 -17.47
N ASP A 195 -6.55 25.02 -16.90
CA ASP A 195 -6.39 26.20 -16.03
C ASP A 195 -6.09 25.84 -14.55
N ILE A 196 -6.15 24.55 -14.18
CA ILE A 196 -5.96 24.09 -12.81
C ILE A 196 -4.47 23.93 -12.52
N HIS A 197 -4.00 24.58 -11.46
CA HIS A 197 -2.63 24.44 -10.97
C HIS A 197 -2.51 23.24 -10.05
N LEU A 198 -1.61 22.33 -10.39
CA LEU A 198 -1.38 21.09 -9.65
C LEU A 198 -0.30 21.33 -8.60
N VAL A 199 -0.69 21.32 -7.33
CA VAL A 199 0.23 21.57 -6.20
C VAL A 199 0.52 20.30 -5.39
N SER A 200 -0.36 19.30 -5.48
CA SER A 200 -0.29 18.00 -4.83
C SER A 200 -1.08 16.95 -5.62
N ALA A 201 -0.88 15.67 -5.33
CA ALA A 201 -1.64 14.56 -5.89
C ALA A 201 -3.14 14.76 -5.70
N GLU A 202 -3.56 15.29 -4.55
CA GLU A 202 -4.96 15.65 -4.25
C GLU A 202 -5.53 16.61 -5.31
N THR A 203 -4.80 17.67 -5.67
CA THR A 203 -5.27 18.61 -6.71
C THR A 203 -5.36 18.00 -8.10
N LEU A 204 -4.55 16.96 -8.40
CA LEU A 204 -4.72 16.20 -9.63
C LEU A 204 -5.99 15.36 -9.60
N PHE A 205 -6.29 14.68 -8.49
CA PHE A 205 -7.53 13.91 -8.36
C PHE A 205 -8.78 14.80 -8.45
N GLU A 206 -8.74 16.01 -7.89
CA GLU A 206 -9.80 17.01 -8.07
C GLU A 206 -9.94 17.45 -9.52
N ALA A 207 -8.83 17.74 -10.19
CA ALA A 207 -8.82 18.11 -11.61
C ALA A 207 -9.36 16.98 -12.50
N GLU A 208 -8.99 15.73 -12.23
CA GLU A 208 -9.50 14.55 -12.92
C GLU A 208 -11.02 14.42 -12.78
N ALA A 209 -11.55 14.60 -11.57
CA ALA A 209 -12.98 14.56 -11.34
C ALA A 209 -13.73 15.70 -12.05
N GLN A 210 -13.17 16.92 -12.05
CA GLN A 210 -13.79 18.10 -12.66
C GLN A 210 -13.76 18.05 -14.19
N LEU A 211 -12.67 17.55 -14.77
CA LEU A 211 -12.40 17.58 -16.22
C LEU A 211 -12.75 16.26 -16.92
N ALA A 212 -13.35 15.30 -16.22
CA ALA A 212 -13.77 14.02 -16.76
C ALA A 212 -14.61 14.17 -18.05
N GLY A 213 -14.15 13.52 -19.12
CA GLY A 213 -14.76 13.57 -20.44
C GLY A 213 -14.33 14.75 -21.31
N GLN A 214 -13.25 15.46 -20.97
CA GLN A 214 -12.70 16.58 -21.74
C GLN A 214 -11.30 16.26 -22.28
N ASP A 215 -10.89 16.96 -23.33
CA ASP A 215 -9.50 17.00 -23.79
C ASP A 215 -8.79 18.16 -23.09
N VAL A 216 -7.74 17.86 -22.34
CA VAL A 216 -7.08 18.77 -21.42
C VAL A 216 -5.61 18.91 -21.81
N MET A 217 -5.15 20.16 -21.97
CA MET A 217 -3.72 20.44 -22.12
C MET A 217 -3.04 20.26 -20.76
N LEU A 218 -2.14 19.28 -20.67
CA LEU A 218 -1.25 19.12 -19.54
C LEU A 218 0.05 19.86 -19.79
N ARG A 219 0.51 20.61 -18.79
CA ARG A 219 1.87 21.17 -18.79
C ARG A 219 2.70 20.43 -17.75
N LEU A 220 3.88 19.97 -18.15
CA LEU A 220 4.74 19.12 -17.33
C LEU A 220 6.22 19.49 -17.47
N ILE A 221 7.05 19.01 -16.54
CA ILE A 221 8.50 19.03 -16.64
C ILE A 221 9.01 17.62 -16.85
N ARG A 222 9.90 17.45 -17.84
CA ARG A 222 10.65 16.22 -18.08
C ARG A 222 12.11 16.58 -18.28
N GLU A 223 12.99 15.99 -17.48
CA GLU A 223 14.45 16.23 -17.55
C GLU A 223 14.83 17.72 -17.49
N GLY A 224 14.05 18.53 -16.77
CA GLY A 224 14.25 19.97 -16.61
C GLY A 224 13.58 20.84 -17.68
N GLU A 225 13.09 20.26 -18.77
CA GLU A 225 12.41 20.96 -19.85
C GLU A 225 10.90 21.00 -19.63
N VAL A 226 10.28 22.13 -19.96
CA VAL A 226 8.82 22.30 -19.88
C VAL A 226 8.19 21.81 -21.18
N LEU A 227 7.29 20.84 -21.05
CA LEU A 227 6.54 20.25 -22.16
C LEU A 227 5.04 20.48 -21.99
N GLU A 228 4.33 20.45 -23.11
CA GLU A 228 2.87 20.49 -23.16
C GLU A 228 2.36 19.31 -23.98
N THR A 229 1.32 18.63 -23.49
CA THR A 229 0.69 17.51 -24.19
C THR A 229 -0.82 17.54 -23.97
N ASN A 230 -1.59 17.25 -25.02
CA ASN A 230 -3.04 17.19 -24.91
C ASN A 230 -3.47 15.76 -24.55
N VAL A 231 -4.30 15.62 -23.52
CA VAL A 231 -4.71 14.31 -23.00
C VAL A 231 -6.21 14.27 -22.76
N ARG A 232 -6.84 13.17 -23.19
CA ARG A 232 -8.25 12.91 -22.92
C ARG A 232 -8.43 12.43 -21.47
N PHE A 233 -9.18 13.18 -20.68
CA PHE A 233 -9.65 12.74 -19.38
C PHE A 233 -10.90 11.88 -19.62
N GLU A 234 -10.83 10.59 -19.30
CA GLU A 234 -11.91 9.64 -19.58
C GLU A 234 -13.08 9.79 -18.59
N LYS A 235 -14.26 9.25 -18.94
CA LYS A 235 -15.40 9.15 -18.02
C LYS A 235 -15.41 7.79 -17.34
N LEU A 236 -15.72 7.77 -16.03
CA LEU A 236 -15.92 6.53 -15.26
C LEU A 236 -17.22 5.81 -15.61
#